data_AF-A0A661LDZ5-F1
#
_entry.id   AF-A0A661LDZ5-F1
#
_cell.length_a   1.000
_cell.length_b   1.000
_cell.length_c   1.000
_cell.angle_alpha   90.00
_cell.angle_beta   90.00
_cell.angle_gamma   90.00
#
_symmetry.space_group_name_H-M   'P 1'
#
loop_
_entity.id
_entity.type
_entity.pdbx_description
1 polymer ?
#
loop_
_entity_poly.entity_id
_entity_poly.type
_entity_poly.pdbx_seq_one_letter_code
_entity_poly.pdbx_strand_id
1 'polypeptide(L)'
;MSLAIKVYKAFKDNESKAKVLSEVVDELEKKIIPIEQISTKGDLEVTTLTLKKDIEEVRLTLKKDIEEVRLTLQKEIEEVRLTLKKDIEEVRLTLQKEIEIVRKEIKEVELTLKKEIEIVRKEIEEVKSGIIKSVTGLLLVQTGVIVTIITLLR
;
A
#
# COMPACT_ATOMS: atom_id res chain seq x y z
N MET A 1 23.08 -5.30 74.78
CA MET A 1 24.21 -5.93 75.52
C MET A 1 24.80 -6.96 74.58
N SER A 2 26.03 -6.73 74.09
CA SER A 2 26.71 -7.62 73.13
C SER A 2 26.77 -9.06 73.64
N LEU A 3 26.68 -10.03 72.74
CA LEU A 3 26.78 -11.46 73.06
C LEU A 3 28.12 -11.77 73.72
N ALA A 4 29.19 -11.07 73.33
CA ALA A 4 30.51 -11.21 73.95
C ALA A 4 30.46 -10.94 75.47
N ILE A 5 29.72 -9.90 75.88
CA ILE A 5 29.53 -9.54 77.30
C ILE A 5 28.71 -10.61 78.04
N LYS A 6 27.70 -11.19 77.39
CA LYS A 6 26.89 -12.27 77.99
C LYS A 6 27.71 -13.55 78.16
N VAL A 7 28.53 -13.89 77.17
CA VAL A 7 29.41 -15.07 77.19
C VAL A 7 30.50 -14.92 78.25
N TYR A 8 31.12 -13.75 78.35
CA TYR A 8 32.11 -13.49 79.41
C TYR A 8 31.53 -13.70 80.82
N LYS A 9 30.30 -13.21 81.07
CA LYS A 9 29.62 -13.38 82.37
C LYS A 9 29.23 -14.83 82.64
N ALA A 10 28.85 -15.59 81.62
CA ALA A 10 28.42 -16.98 81.75
C ALA A 10 29.57 -17.93 82.13
N PHE A 11 30.81 -17.62 81.72
CA PHE A 11 32.01 -18.44 81.97
C PHE A 11 32.96 -17.81 83.00
N LYS A 12 32.49 -16.91 83.87
CA LYS A 12 33.36 -16.17 84.82
C LYS A 12 34.12 -17.08 85.80
N ASP A 13 33.66 -18.32 85.95
CA ASP A 13 34.29 -19.38 86.73
C ASP A 13 35.68 -19.75 86.20
N ASN A 14 35.96 -19.47 84.92
CA ASN A 14 37.28 -19.63 84.32
C ASN A 14 37.63 -18.40 83.45
N GLU A 15 38.43 -17.50 84.01
CA GLU A 15 38.76 -16.21 83.40
C GLU A 15 39.41 -16.34 82.02
N SER A 16 40.34 -17.29 81.85
CA SER A 16 41.00 -17.54 80.56
C SER A 16 40.01 -18.02 79.49
N LYS A 17 39.08 -18.93 79.85
CA LYS A 17 38.03 -19.38 78.92
C LYS A 17 37.02 -18.29 78.62
N ALA A 18 36.58 -17.53 79.63
CA ALA A 18 35.65 -16.42 79.46
C ALA A 18 36.18 -15.39 78.47
N LYS A 19 37.46 -15.04 78.59
CA LYS A 19 38.12 -14.03 77.76
C LYS A 19 38.20 -14.50 76.30
N VAL A 20 38.74 -15.70 76.06
CA VAL A 20 38.87 -16.27 74.71
C VAL A 20 37.50 -16.41 74.02
N LEU A 21 36.50 -16.95 74.72
CA LEU A 21 35.16 -17.11 74.14
C LEU A 21 34.49 -15.76 73.88
N SER A 22 34.68 -14.77 74.76
CA SER A 22 34.14 -13.42 74.55
C SER A 22 34.80 -12.70 73.37
N GLU A 23 36.11 -12.84 73.18
CA GLU A 23 36.86 -12.25 72.06
C GLU A 23 36.42 -12.86 70.73
N VAL A 24 36.26 -14.19 70.67
CA VAL A 24 35.73 -14.87 69.47
C VAL A 24 34.32 -14.39 69.13
N VAL A 25 33.45 -14.23 70.14
CA VAL A 25 32.08 -13.75 69.92
C VAL A 25 32.04 -12.28 69.52
N ASP A 26 32.92 -11.44 70.05
CA ASP A 26 33.04 -10.03 69.67
C ASP A 26 33.57 -9.88 68.22
N GLU A 27 34.55 -10.68 67.82
CA GLU A 27 35.01 -10.73 66.42
C GLU A 27 33.92 -11.23 65.48
N LEU A 28 33.13 -12.23 65.88
CA LEU A 28 31.99 -12.72 65.12
C LEU A 28 30.92 -11.64 64.98
N GLU A 29 30.56 -10.94 66.07
CA GLU A 29 29.59 -9.83 66.02
C GLU A 29 30.07 -8.68 65.12
N LYS A 30 31.39 -8.41 65.06
CA LYS A 30 31.97 -7.39 64.17
C LYS A 30 32.04 -7.80 62.69
N LYS A 31 32.25 -9.09 62.40
CA LYS A 31 32.39 -9.63 61.04
C LYS A 31 31.06 -10.08 60.43
N ILE A 32 30.06 -10.41 61.25
CA ILE A 32 28.71 -10.70 60.79
C ILE A 32 28.10 -9.39 60.30
N ILE A 33 27.80 -9.32 59.00
CA ILE A 33 27.00 -8.24 58.40
C ILE A 33 25.74 -8.08 59.27
N PRO A 34 25.35 -6.86 59.66
CA PRO A 34 24.10 -6.67 60.39
C PRO A 34 22.98 -7.39 59.64
N ILE A 35 22.30 -8.32 60.31
CA ILE A 35 21.25 -9.17 59.69
C ILE A 35 20.18 -8.31 58.99
N GLU A 36 20.07 -7.04 59.38
CA GLU A 36 19.23 -6.00 58.79
C GLU A 36 19.58 -5.63 57.33
N GLN A 37 20.78 -5.95 56.83
CA GLN A 37 21.24 -5.59 55.47
C GLN A 37 21.24 -6.77 54.47
N ILE A 38 20.78 -7.95 54.89
CA ILE A 38 20.72 -9.14 54.04
C ILE A 38 19.28 -9.46 53.67
N SER A 39 18.99 -9.62 52.38
CA SER A 39 17.70 -10.10 51.92
C SER A 39 17.47 -11.53 52.40
N THR A 40 16.29 -11.74 52.98
CA THR A 40 15.83 -13.05 53.41
C THR A 40 15.24 -13.83 52.24
N LYS A 41 15.01 -15.15 52.44
CA LYS A 41 14.25 -15.95 51.48
C LYS A 41 12.84 -15.39 51.24
N GLY A 42 12.23 -14.79 52.28
CA GLY A 42 10.94 -14.14 52.17
C GLY A 42 10.98 -12.92 51.25
N ASP A 43 12.01 -12.09 51.36
CA ASP A 43 12.18 -10.92 50.47
C ASP A 43 12.34 -11.33 49.01
N LEU A 44 13.08 -12.42 48.75
CA LEU A 44 13.23 -13.01 47.42
C LEU A 44 11.91 -13.58 46.88
N GLU A 45 11.10 -14.21 47.74
CA GLU A 45 9.79 -14.74 47.36
C GLU A 45 8.81 -13.62 47.00
N VAL A 46 8.75 -12.56 47.81
CA VAL A 46 7.95 -11.35 47.51
C VAL A 46 8.40 -10.71 46.19
N THR A 47 9.71 -10.57 45.98
CA THR A 47 10.26 -10.04 44.72
C THR A 47 9.88 -10.92 43.53
N THR A 48 9.97 -12.25 43.68
CA THR A 48 9.61 -13.21 42.64
C THR A 48 8.13 -13.13 42.28
N LEU A 49 7.25 -13.04 43.28
CA LEU A 49 5.81 -12.90 43.06
C LEU A 49 5.46 -11.57 42.38
N THR A 50 6.12 -10.49 42.80
CA THR A 50 5.95 -9.16 42.20
C THR A 50 6.36 -9.17 40.74
N LEU A 51 7.55 -9.68 40.43
CA LEU A 51 8.03 -9.78 39.05
C LEU A 51 7.13 -10.68 38.19
N LYS A 52 6.62 -11.79 38.73
CA LYS A 52 5.66 -12.64 38.00
C LYS A 52 4.38 -11.87 37.66
N LYS A 53 3.87 -11.07 38.60
CA LYS A 53 2.69 -10.23 38.38
C LYS A 53 2.97 -9.18 37.30
N ASP A 54 4.10 -8.47 37.40
CA ASP A 54 4.47 -7.43 36.43
C ASP A 54 4.65 -8.00 35.03
N ILE A 55 5.29 -9.18 34.90
CA ILE A 55 5.43 -9.88 33.62
C ILE A 55 4.06 -10.24 33.04
N GLU A 56 3.13 -10.71 33.87
CA GLU A 56 1.80 -11.08 33.39
C GLU A 56 0.99 -9.84 32.97
N GLU A 57 1.11 -8.74 33.70
CA GLU A 57 0.48 -7.46 33.34
C GLU A 57 1.02 -6.91 32.00
N VAL A 58 2.33 -6.95 31.79
CA VAL A 58 2.96 -6.59 30.52
C VAL A 58 2.49 -7.51 29.40
N ARG A 59 2.40 -8.82 29.61
CA ARG A 59 1.89 -9.78 28.61
C ARG A 59 0.45 -9.49 28.21
N LEU A 60 -0.42 -9.21 29.18
CA LEU A 60 -1.82 -8.90 28.91
C LEU A 60 -1.95 -7.59 28.13
N THR A 61 -1.17 -6.58 28.49
CA THR A 61 -1.13 -5.28 27.80
C THR A 61 -0.67 -5.44 26.35
N LEU A 62 0.47 -6.12 26.12
CA LEU A 62 0.97 -6.38 24.77
C LEU A 62 -0.02 -7.19 23.93
N LYS A 63 -0.72 -8.16 24.52
CA LYS A 63 -1.74 -8.94 23.81
C LYS A 63 -2.91 -8.05 23.35
N LYS A 64 -3.33 -7.10 24.20
CA LYS A 64 -4.37 -6.14 23.87
C LYS A 64 -3.92 -5.20 22.76
N ASP A 65 -2.71 -4.65 22.87
CA ASP A 65 -2.16 -3.72 21.87
C ASP A 65 -2.01 -4.39 20.50
N ILE A 66 -1.54 -5.65 20.47
CA ILE A 66 -1.44 -6.43 19.23
C ILE A 66 -2.81 -6.62 18.58
N GLU A 67 -3.85 -6.93 19.37
CA GLU A 67 -5.19 -7.11 18.84
C GLU A 67 -5.80 -5.79 18.34
N GLU A 68 -5.55 -4.68 19.04
CA GLU A 68 -5.99 -3.34 18.61
C GLU A 68 -5.33 -2.92 17.28
N VAL A 69 -4.01 -3.11 17.15
CA VAL A 69 -3.28 -2.87 15.90
C VAL A 69 -3.82 -3.77 14.78
N ARG A 70 -4.07 -5.05 15.07
CA ARG A 70 -4.63 -5.99 14.08
C ARG A 70 -6.00 -5.55 13.58
N LEU A 71 -6.90 -5.15 14.48
CA LEU A 71 -8.24 -4.69 14.13
C LEU A 71 -8.19 -3.38 13.33
N THR A 72 -7.28 -2.47 13.68
CA THR A 72 -7.07 -1.21 12.96
C THR A 72 -6.59 -1.48 11.53
N LEU A 73 -5.56 -2.31 11.37
CA LEU A 73 -5.04 -2.69 10.06
C LEU A 73 -6.10 -3.41 9.20
N GLN A 74 -6.94 -4.25 9.80
CA GLN A 74 -8.05 -4.89 9.07
C GLN A 74 -9.06 -3.88 8.52
N LYS A 75 -9.40 -2.84 9.30
CA LYS A 75 -10.30 -1.77 8.85
C LYS A 75 -9.66 -0.96 7.73
N GLU A 76 -8.42 -0.53 7.90
CA GLU A 76 -7.69 0.23 6.88
C GLU A 76 -7.57 -0.54 5.55
N ILE A 77 -7.27 -1.85 5.61
CA ILE A 77 -7.21 -2.70 4.42
C ILE A 77 -8.57 -2.76 3.72
N GLU A 78 -9.66 -2.86 4.47
CA GLU A 78 -11.01 -2.92 3.88
C GLU A 78 -11.42 -1.57 3.27
N GLU A 79 -11.10 -0.45 3.92
CA GLU A 79 -11.33 0.89 3.39
C GLU A 79 -10.56 1.14 2.08
N VAL A 80 -9.28 0.74 2.05
CA VAL A 80 -8.46 0.81 0.83
C VAL A 80 -9.06 -0.06 -0.28
N ARG A 81 -9.49 -1.28 0.03
CA ARG A 81 -10.14 -2.17 -0.95
C ARG A 81 -11.42 -1.59 -1.53
N LEU A 82 -12.28 -1.02 -0.69
CA LEU A 82 -13.53 -0.40 -1.13
C LEU A 82 -13.27 0.82 -2.01
N THR A 83 -12.28 1.64 -1.64
CA THR A 83 -11.87 2.83 -2.40
C THR A 83 -11.35 2.41 -3.78
N LEU A 84 -10.39 1.48 -3.83
CA LEU A 84 -9.84 0.98 -5.10
C LEU A 84 -10.92 0.35 -5.99
N LYS A 85 -11.87 -0.38 -5.41
CA LYS A 85 -12.98 -0.96 -6.18
C LYS A 85 -13.86 0.13 -6.82
N LYS A 86 -14.13 1.21 -6.10
CA LYS A 86 -14.89 2.35 -6.61
C LYS A 86 -14.13 3.06 -7.74
N ASP A 87 -12.84 3.33 -7.53
CA ASP A 87 -12.00 4.01 -8.52
C ASP A 87 -11.89 3.19 -9.82
N ILE A 88 -11.72 1.87 -9.70
CA ILE A 88 -11.69 0.96 -10.86
C ILE A 88 -13.01 1.03 -11.64
N GLU A 89 -14.15 1.02 -10.96
CA GLU A 89 -15.45 1.09 -11.63
C GLU A 89 -15.68 2.46 -12.30
N GLU A 90 -15.24 3.55 -11.66
CA GLU A 90 -15.31 4.90 -12.23
C GLU A 90 -14.44 5.03 -13.50
N VAL A 91 -13.20 4.54 -13.46
CA VAL A 91 -12.31 4.50 -14.63
C VAL A 91 -12.93 3.65 -15.74
N ARG A 92 -13.49 2.49 -15.40
CA ARG A 92 -14.15 1.60 -16.37
C ARG A 92 -15.33 2.28 -17.06
N LEU A 93 -16.20 2.95 -16.30
CA LEU A 93 -17.35 3.68 -16.84
C LEU A 93 -16.93 4.85 -17.72
N THR A 94 -15.87 5.56 -17.33
CA THR A 94 -15.30 6.67 -18.11
C THR A 94 -14.77 6.18 -19.45
N LEU A 95 -13.95 5.12 -19.44
CA LEU A 95 -13.43 4.51 -20.67
C LEU A 95 -14.54 3.97 -21.58
N GLN A 96 -15.60 3.38 -21.02
CA GLN A 96 -16.74 2.93 -21.82
C GLN A 96 -17.43 4.09 -22.54
N LYS A 97 -17.62 5.23 -21.87
CA LYS A 97 -18.19 6.44 -22.49
C LYS A 97 -17.28 6.99 -23.58
N GLU A 98 -15.97 7.08 -23.32
CA GLU A 98 -15.00 7.55 -24.32
C GLU A 98 -14.98 6.64 -25.55
N ILE A 99 -14.98 5.32 -25.37
CA ILE A 99 -15.08 4.36 -26.48
C ILE A 99 -16.37 4.57 -27.28
N GLU A 100 -17.50 4.83 -26.62
CA GLU A 100 -18.76 5.07 -27.32
C GLU A 100 -18.74 6.40 -28.11
N ILE A 101 -18.13 7.45 -27.57
CA ILE A 101 -17.93 8.73 -28.25
C ILE A 101 -17.08 8.51 -29.50
N VAL A 102 -15.91 7.88 -29.37
CA VAL A 102 -15.00 7.60 -30.49
C VAL A 102 -15.69 6.75 -31.57
N ARG A 103 -16.52 5.77 -31.18
CA ARG A 103 -17.31 4.98 -32.14
C ARG A 103 -18.33 5.81 -32.91
N LYS A 104 -18.98 6.79 -32.26
CA LYS A 104 -19.91 7.72 -32.93
C LYS A 104 -19.17 8.61 -33.91
N GLU A 105 -18.06 9.21 -33.49
CA GLU A 105 -17.21 10.04 -34.34
C GLU A 105 -16.72 9.28 -35.58
N ILE A 106 -16.22 8.05 -35.41
CA ILE A 106 -15.81 7.19 -36.53
C ILE A 106 -16.98 6.97 -37.51
N LYS A 107 -18.18 6.67 -37.00
CA LYS A 107 -19.36 6.45 -37.83
C LYS A 107 -19.77 7.70 -38.60
N GLU A 108 -19.67 8.88 -37.99
CA GLU A 108 -19.94 10.16 -38.65
C GLU A 108 -18.91 10.47 -39.76
N VAL A 109 -17.63 10.21 -39.49
CA VAL A 109 -16.56 10.33 -40.49
C VAL A 109 -16.79 9.37 -41.65
N GLU A 110 -17.12 8.11 -41.38
CA GLU A 110 -17.43 7.12 -42.43
C GLU A 110 -18.63 7.55 -43.31
N LEU A 111 -19.69 8.10 -42.70
CA LEU A 111 -20.85 8.59 -43.43
C LEU A 111 -20.50 9.80 -44.30
N THR A 112 -19.69 10.72 -43.77
CA THR A 112 -19.25 11.92 -44.49
C THR A 112 -18.38 11.53 -45.69
N LEU A 113 -17.39 10.65 -45.49
CA LEU A 113 -16.55 10.14 -46.56
C LEU A 113 -17.34 9.40 -47.63
N LYS A 114 -18.36 8.59 -47.25
CA LYS A 114 -19.24 7.94 -48.23
C LYS A 114 -19.99 8.95 -49.11
N LYS A 115 -20.49 10.04 -48.54
CA LYS A 115 -21.16 11.10 -49.29
C LYS A 115 -20.19 11.83 -50.22
N GLU A 116 -19.00 12.18 -49.74
CA GLU A 116 -17.97 12.83 -50.55
C GLU A 116 -17.54 11.94 -51.73
N ILE A 117 -17.36 10.64 -51.51
CA ILE A 117 -17.06 9.68 -52.58
C ILE A 117 -18.20 9.61 -53.61
N GLU A 118 -19.46 9.65 -53.18
CA GLU A 118 -20.61 9.66 -54.10
C GLU A 118 -20.64 10.95 -54.94
N ILE A 119 -20.37 12.10 -54.33
CA ILE A 119 -20.28 13.39 -55.02
C ILE A 119 -19.17 13.34 -56.08
N VAL A 120 -17.95 12.95 -55.69
CA VAL A 120 -16.81 12.84 -56.60
C VAL A 120 -17.10 11.88 -57.75
N ARG A 121 -17.81 10.76 -57.50
CA ARG A 121 -18.23 9.84 -58.56
C ARG A 121 -19.19 10.50 -59.57
N LYS A 122 -20.14 11.32 -59.10
CA LYS A 122 -21.06 12.07 -59.98
C LYS A 122 -20.31 13.10 -60.82
N GLU A 123 -19.42 13.88 -60.19
CA GLU A 123 -18.58 14.86 -60.89
C GLU A 123 -17.73 14.19 -61.98
N ILE A 124 -17.17 13.01 -61.72
CA ILE A 124 -16.42 12.23 -62.72
C ILE A 124 -17.32 11.85 -63.91
N GLU A 125 -18.56 11.40 -63.68
CA GLU A 125 -19.48 11.04 -64.76
C GLU A 125 -19.93 12.27 -65.57
N GLU A 126 -20.15 13.41 -64.92
CA GLU A 126 -20.43 14.68 -65.59
C GLU A 126 -19.26 15.13 -66.47
N VAL A 127 -18.03 15.07 -65.97
CA VAL A 127 -16.81 15.37 -66.72
C VAL A 127 -16.66 14.42 -67.91
N LYS A 128 -16.84 13.11 -67.73
CA LYS A 128 -16.81 12.12 -68.82
C LYS A 128 -17.85 12.45 -69.89
N SER A 129 -19.09 12.74 -69.50
CA SER A 129 -20.16 13.13 -70.43
C SER A 129 -19.81 14.40 -71.21
N GLY A 130 -19.26 15.41 -70.53
CA GLY A 130 -18.79 16.65 -71.13
C GLY A 130 -17.68 16.41 -72.17
N ILE A 131 -16.72 15.53 -71.85
CA ILE A 131 -15.65 15.14 -72.78
C ILE A 131 -16.24 14.44 -74.01
N ILE A 132 -17.13 13.46 -73.83
CA ILE A 132 -17.77 12.73 -74.93
C ILE A 132 -18.50 13.71 -75.86
N LYS A 133 -19.34 14.59 -75.31
CA LYS A 133 -20.06 15.61 -76.10
C LYS A 133 -19.11 16.51 -76.88
N SER A 134 -18.02 16.95 -76.24
CA SER A 134 -17.01 17.80 -76.86
C SER A 134 -16.29 17.09 -78.02
N VAL A 135 -15.89 15.83 -77.82
CA VAL A 135 -15.23 15.01 -78.85
C VAL A 135 -16.19 14.71 -80.01
N THR A 136 -17.43 14.30 -79.74
CA THR A 136 -18.44 14.07 -80.78
C THR A 136 -18.71 15.34 -81.59
N GLY A 137 -18.83 16.50 -80.93
CA GLY A 137 -18.98 17.79 -81.59
C GLY A 137 -17.82 18.09 -82.53
N LEU A 138 -16.58 17.87 -82.10
CA LEU A 138 -15.39 18.06 -82.94
C LEU A 138 -15.38 17.13 -84.16
N LEU A 139 -15.71 15.85 -83.99
CA LEU A 139 -15.76 14.87 -85.09
C LEU A 139 -16.83 15.23 -86.12
N LEU A 140 -18.00 15.72 -85.69
CA LEU A 140 -19.05 16.19 -86.59
C LEU A 140 -18.61 17.40 -87.41
N VAL A 141 -17.90 18.36 -86.79
CA VAL A 141 -17.33 19.50 -87.52
C VAL A 141 -16.29 19.03 -88.55
N GLN A 142 -15.36 18.16 -88.16
CA GLN A 142 -14.33 17.63 -89.06
C GLN A 142 -14.95 16.88 -90.26
N THR A 143 -15.95 16.02 -90.02
CA THR A 143 -16.64 15.31 -91.10
C THR A 143 -17.38 16.25 -92.04
N GLY A 144 -18.04 17.30 -91.53
CA GLY A 144 -18.65 18.34 -92.35
C GLY A 144 -17.65 19.10 -93.24
N VAL A 145 -16.48 19.45 -92.70
CA VAL A 145 -15.38 20.08 -93.46
C VAL A 145 -14.91 19.15 -94.59
N ILE A 146 -14.69 17.87 -94.30
CA ILE A 146 -14.25 16.86 -95.29
C ILE A 146 -15.28 16.72 -96.43
N VAL A 147 -16.58 16.60 -96.12
CA VAL A 147 -17.65 16.49 -97.13
C VAL A 147 -17.70 17.73 -98.04
N THR A 148 -17.52 18.91 -97.45
CA THR A 148 -17.51 20.18 -98.21
C THR A 148 -16.33 20.23 -99.18
N ILE A 149 -15.13 19.83 -98.74
CA ILE A 149 -13.93 19.76 -99.59
C ILE A 149 -14.12 18.76 -100.74
N ILE A 150 -14.64 17.57 -100.47
CA ILE A 150 -14.90 16.55 -101.51
C ILE A 150 -15.89 17.07 -102.57
N THR A 151 -16.90 17.83 -102.15
CA THR A 151 -17.91 18.39 -103.06
C THR A 151 -17.34 19.48 -103.97
N LEU A 152 -16.41 20.29 -103.48
CA LEU A 152 -15.75 21.35 -104.27
C LEU A 152 -14.70 20.82 -105.26
N LEU A 153 -14.17 19.62 -105.04
CA LEU A 153 -13.14 18.99 -105.88
C LEU A 153 -13.71 18.07 -106.98
N ARG A 154 -15.04 17.89 -107.05
CA ARG A 154 -15.73 17.18 -108.13
C ARG A 154 -16.28 18.15 -109.16
#